data_AF-X1VWP6-F1
#
_entry.id   AF-X1VWP6-F1
#
_cell.length_a   1.000
_cell.length_b   1.000
_cell.length_c   1.000
_cell.angle_alpha   90.00
_cell.angle_beta   90.00
_cell.angle_gamma   90.00
#
_symmetry.space_group_name_H-M   'P 1'
#
loop_
_entity.id
_entity.type
_entity.pdbx_description
1 polymer ?
#
loop_
_entity_poly.entity_id
_entity_poly.type
_entity_poly.pdbx_seq_one_letter_code
_entity_poly.pdbx_strand_id
1 'polypeptide(L)'
;MILNQIVADNRLELESRKRVTPLAELQRAALGQSPPLDFASALRGDRIQLIAEVKKASPSRGIIRPDFNPVEIAQTYAGNGASAISVLTEAKYFQGSLNHLRDIRSALGNKRLPLLRKDFLYDPYHIYESRAYGADSLLLIVAILTTERLNELIGLSRELGMSCR
;
A
#
# COMPACT_ATOMS: atom_id res chain seq x y z
N MET A 1 -16.90 -11.04 -12.29
CA MET A 1 -16.47 -9.64 -12.04
C MET A 1 -14.96 -9.58 -12.05
N ILE A 2 -14.35 -8.52 -12.60
CA ILE A 2 -12.88 -8.36 -12.67
C ILE A 2 -12.21 -8.47 -11.30
N LEU A 3 -12.87 -7.97 -10.24
CA LEU A 3 -12.41 -8.07 -8.86
C LEU A 3 -12.12 -9.51 -8.42
N ASN A 4 -13.03 -10.45 -8.71
CA ASN A 4 -12.87 -11.85 -8.32
C ASN A 4 -11.68 -12.49 -9.05
N GLN A 5 -11.45 -12.11 -10.31
CA GLN A 5 -10.31 -12.62 -11.09
C GLN A 5 -8.99 -12.11 -10.51
N ILE A 6 -8.90 -10.82 -10.18
CA ILE A 6 -7.70 -10.23 -9.56
C ILE A 6 -7.38 -10.95 -8.24
N VAL A 7 -8.39 -11.15 -7.38
CA VAL A 7 -8.18 -11.84 -6.10
C VAL A 7 -7.76 -13.29 -6.29
N ALA A 8 -8.36 -14.01 -7.24
CA ALA A 8 -7.99 -15.39 -7.54
C ALA A 8 -6.53 -15.53 -8.01
N ASP A 9 -6.10 -14.64 -8.91
CA ASP A 9 -4.72 -14.62 -9.40
C ASP A 9 -3.73 -14.26 -8.29
N ASN A 10 -4.07 -13.25 -7.48
CA ASN A 10 -3.22 -12.82 -6.37
C ASN A 10 -3.01 -13.93 -5.32
N ARG A 11 -3.99 -14.82 -5.13
CA ARG A 11 -3.85 -15.96 -4.20
C ARG A 11 -2.76 -16.93 -4.63
N LEU A 12 -2.64 -17.19 -5.92
CA LEU A 12 -1.58 -18.05 -6.47
C LEU A 12 -0.20 -17.40 -6.32
N GLU A 13 -0.12 -16.09 -6.52
CA GLU A 13 1.11 -15.33 -6.33
C GLU A 13 1.54 -15.30 -4.86
N LEU A 14 0.59 -15.08 -3.94
CA LEU A 14 0.85 -15.02 -2.51
C LEU A 14 1.55 -16.27 -1.99
N GLU A 15 1.11 -17.46 -2.40
CA GLU A 15 1.72 -18.71 -1.96
C GLU A 15 3.17 -18.86 -2.47
N SER A 16 3.47 -18.29 -3.64
CA SER A 16 4.85 -18.22 -4.13
C SER A 16 5.68 -17.21 -3.34
N ARG A 17 5.12 -16.04 -3.01
CA ARG A 17 5.80 -15.02 -2.18
C ARG A 17 6.11 -15.53 -0.78
N LYS A 18 5.17 -16.22 -0.12
CA LYS A 18 5.36 -16.84 1.20
C LYS A 18 6.51 -17.85 1.24
N ARG A 19 6.78 -18.54 0.11
CA ARG A 19 7.93 -19.46 -0.03
C ARG A 19 9.25 -18.73 -0.19
N VAL A 20 9.27 -17.62 -0.93
CA VAL A 20 10.47 -16.82 -1.19
C VAL A 20 10.86 -15.98 0.02
N THR A 21 9.88 -15.34 0.66
CA THR A 21 10.08 -14.52 1.86
C THR A 21 9.15 -15.02 2.97
N PRO A 22 9.67 -15.83 3.91
CA PRO A 22 8.86 -16.36 5.00
C PRO A 22 8.28 -15.25 5.90
N LEU A 23 7.11 -15.51 6.49
CA LEU A 23 6.42 -14.56 7.37
C LEU A 23 7.32 -14.00 8.50
N ALA A 24 8.14 -14.86 9.11
CA ALA A 24 9.05 -14.47 10.19
C ALA A 24 10.10 -13.43 9.74
N GLU A 25 10.50 -13.44 8.46
CA GLU A 25 11.38 -12.42 7.91
C GLU A 25 10.66 -11.08 7.78
N LEU A 26 9.42 -11.08 7.26
CA LEU A 26 8.60 -9.88 7.20
C LEU A 26 8.28 -9.30 8.56
N GLN A 27 8.01 -10.14 9.56
CA GLN A 27 7.80 -9.70 10.93
C GLN A 27 9.03 -8.95 11.48
N ARG A 28 10.22 -9.51 11.31
CA ARG A 28 11.48 -8.84 11.70
C ARG A 28 11.69 -7.54 10.93
N ALA A 29 11.46 -7.54 9.62
CA ALA A 29 11.60 -6.35 8.79
C ALA A 29 10.59 -5.26 9.20
N ALA A 30 9.34 -5.63 9.49
CA ALA A 30 8.31 -4.71 9.95
C ALA A 30 8.66 -4.07 11.30
N LEU A 31 9.20 -4.84 12.24
CA LEU A 31 9.67 -4.34 13.55
C LEU A 31 10.90 -3.43 13.43
N GLY A 32 11.73 -3.63 12.41
CA GLY A 32 12.90 -2.79 12.14
C GLY A 32 12.57 -1.44 11.48
N GLN A 33 11.33 -1.21 11.07
CA GLN A 33 10.93 0.05 10.44
C GLN A 33 10.75 1.16 11.47
N SER A 34 11.00 2.41 11.06
CA SER A 34 10.56 3.56 11.85
C SER A 34 9.06 3.50 12.11
N PRO A 35 8.54 4.13 13.19
CA PRO A 35 7.10 4.19 13.42
C PRO A 35 6.33 4.71 12.21
N PRO A 36 5.13 4.17 11.91
CA PRO A 36 4.24 4.71 10.89
C PRO A 36 3.89 6.17 11.13
N LEU A 37 3.72 6.95 10.06
CA LEU A 37 3.13 8.28 10.17
C LEU A 37 1.62 8.19 10.43
N ASP A 38 1.08 9.21 11.12
CA ASP A 38 -0.35 9.29 11.36
C ASP A 38 -1.11 9.71 10.08
N PHE A 39 -1.45 8.71 9.26
CA PHE A 39 -2.25 8.85 8.05
C PHE A 39 -3.67 9.35 8.35
N ALA A 40 -4.21 9.11 9.55
CA ALA A 40 -5.53 9.59 9.92
C ALA A 40 -5.53 11.10 10.11
N SER A 41 -4.56 11.61 10.86
CA SER A 41 -4.41 13.05 11.13
C SER A 41 -4.04 13.84 9.88
N ALA A 42 -3.25 13.28 8.96
CA ALA A 42 -2.93 13.93 7.69
C ALA A 42 -4.16 14.20 6.80
N LEU A 43 -5.28 13.52 7.04
CA LEU A 43 -6.52 13.70 6.29
C LEU A 43 -7.60 14.46 7.07
N ARG A 44 -7.25 15.09 8.19
CA ARG A 44 -8.13 15.97 8.96
C ARG A 44 -7.85 17.44 8.62
N GLY A 45 -8.83 18.30 8.85
CA GLY A 45 -8.71 19.75 8.72
C GLY A 45 -9.79 20.36 7.83
N ASP A 46 -9.84 21.70 7.82
CA ASP A 46 -10.92 22.47 7.18
C ASP A 46 -10.71 22.72 5.68
N ARG A 47 -9.58 22.26 5.14
CA ARG A 47 -9.24 22.34 3.71
C ARG A 47 -9.31 20.97 3.07
N ILE A 48 -9.47 20.95 1.75
CA ILE A 48 -9.41 19.72 0.95
C ILE A 48 -8.08 19.00 1.23
N GLN A 49 -8.17 17.75 1.70
CA GLN A 49 -7.02 16.88 1.90
C GLN A 49 -6.93 15.89 0.73
N LEU A 50 -5.80 15.87 0.03
CA LEU A 50 -5.62 15.07 -1.17
C LEU A 50 -4.74 13.86 -0.89
N ILE A 51 -5.29 12.66 -1.13
CA ILE A 51 -4.49 11.45 -1.33
C ILE A 51 -4.15 11.37 -2.82
N ALA A 52 -2.90 11.64 -3.19
CA ALA A 52 -2.46 11.56 -4.58
C ALA A 52 -1.99 10.13 -4.90
N GLU A 53 -2.46 9.54 -6.00
CA GLU A 53 -2.21 8.14 -6.34
C GLU A 53 -1.12 7.98 -7.40
N VAL A 54 -0.07 7.22 -7.06
CA VAL A 54 0.99 6.78 -7.99
C VAL A 54 0.52 5.49 -8.66
N LYS A 55 0.13 5.58 -9.94
CA LYS A 55 -0.43 4.47 -10.72
C LYS A 55 0.05 4.48 -12.18
N LYS A 56 0.54 3.34 -12.67
CA LYS A 56 1.04 3.16 -14.04
C LYS A 56 -0.07 2.77 -15.03
N ALA A 57 -0.90 1.79 -14.66
CA ALA A 57 -1.96 1.25 -15.50
C ALA A 57 -3.24 0.94 -14.72
N SER A 58 -4.33 0.66 -15.42
CA SER A 58 -5.53 0.05 -14.83
C SER A 58 -6.23 -0.89 -15.83
N PRO A 59 -7.00 -1.90 -15.37
CA PRO A 59 -7.76 -2.78 -16.24
C PRO A 59 -8.69 -2.06 -17.22
N SER A 60 -9.25 -0.92 -16.80
CA SER A 60 -10.21 -0.15 -17.58
C SER A 60 -9.60 0.82 -18.59
N ARG A 61 -8.35 1.25 -18.40
CA ARG A 61 -7.71 2.29 -19.24
C ARG A 61 -6.38 1.85 -19.85
N GLY A 62 -5.90 0.64 -19.55
CA GLY A 62 -4.57 0.21 -19.97
C GLY A 62 -3.47 1.04 -19.30
N ILE A 63 -2.40 1.33 -20.04
CA ILE A 63 -1.31 2.19 -19.57
C ILE A 63 -1.80 3.64 -19.50
N ILE A 64 -1.77 4.21 -18.29
CA ILE A 64 -2.14 5.60 -18.02
C ILE A 64 -0.93 6.51 -18.19
N ARG A 65 0.25 6.01 -17.80
CA ARG A 65 1.52 6.74 -17.90
C ARG A 65 2.62 5.83 -18.43
N PRO A 66 3.03 5.96 -19.70
CA PRO A 66 4.13 5.20 -20.29
C PRO A 66 5.44 5.45 -19.54
N ASP A 67 5.83 6.72 -19.41
CA ASP A 67 7.02 7.20 -18.70
C ASP A 67 6.77 7.27 -17.19
N PHE A 68 6.90 6.12 -16.54
CA PHE A 68 6.53 5.93 -15.15
C PHE A 68 7.76 5.87 -14.25
N ASN A 69 8.07 6.99 -13.60
CA ASN A 69 9.00 7.05 -12.48
C ASN A 69 8.20 7.29 -11.17
N PRO A 70 7.99 6.26 -10.32
CA PRO A 70 7.16 6.38 -9.12
C PRO A 70 7.73 7.38 -8.11
N VAL A 71 9.06 7.50 -8.03
CA VAL A 71 9.74 8.41 -7.10
C VAL A 71 9.56 9.86 -7.51
N GLU A 72 9.81 10.20 -8.78
CA GLU A 72 9.62 11.56 -9.29
C GLU A 72 8.15 12.01 -9.16
N ILE A 73 7.21 11.11 -9.44
CA ILE A 73 5.77 11.37 -9.28
C ILE A 73 5.45 11.66 -7.81
N ALA A 74 5.93 10.83 -6.88
CA ALA A 74 5.68 11.02 -5.46
C ALA A 74 6.29 12.33 -4.92
N GLN A 75 7.51 12.67 -5.34
CA GLN A 75 8.17 13.93 -4.99
C GLN A 75 7.40 15.14 -5.55
N THR A 76 6.87 15.01 -6.78
CA THR A 76 6.01 16.03 -7.39
C THR A 76 4.75 16.25 -6.56
N TYR A 77 4.08 15.17 -6.13
CA TYR A 77 2.89 15.27 -5.27
C TYR A 77 3.22 15.90 -3.91
N ALA A 78 4.32 15.49 -3.28
CA ALA A 78 4.75 16.08 -2.01
C ALA A 78 5.10 17.58 -2.15
N GLY A 79 5.71 17.98 -3.27
CA GLY A 79 6.04 19.39 -3.55
C GLY A 79 4.82 20.27 -3.85
N ASN A 80 3.70 19.68 -4.25
CA ASN A 80 2.49 20.40 -4.66
C ASN A 80 1.32 20.27 -3.66
N GLY A 81 1.61 19.89 -2.41
CA GLY A 81 0.64 19.95 -1.31
C GLY A 81 -0.30 18.74 -1.21
N ALA A 82 0.09 17.57 -1.71
CA ALA A 82 -0.61 16.33 -1.34
C ALA A 82 -0.52 16.10 0.18
N SER A 83 -1.60 15.60 0.76
CA SER A 83 -1.67 15.28 2.19
C SER A 83 -1.16 13.87 2.49
N ALA A 84 -1.34 12.97 1.54
CA ALA A 84 -0.84 11.60 1.59
C ALA A 84 -0.63 11.07 0.17
N ILE A 85 0.11 9.96 0.04
CA ILE A 85 0.35 9.32 -1.25
C ILE A 85 -0.16 7.88 -1.20
N SER A 86 -0.99 7.52 -2.17
CA SER A 86 -1.38 6.13 -2.42
C SER A 86 -0.48 5.52 -3.47
N VAL A 87 0.03 4.32 -3.23
CA VAL A 87 0.92 3.61 -4.14
C VAL A 87 0.26 2.30 -4.54
N LEU A 88 0.01 2.12 -5.84
CA LEU A 88 -0.46 0.84 -6.38
C LEU A 88 0.69 -0.18 -6.36
N THR A 89 0.49 -1.29 -5.63
CA THR A 89 1.49 -2.36 -5.54
C THR A 89 1.09 -3.64 -6.27
N GLU A 90 -0.14 -3.74 -6.74
CA GLU A 90 -0.62 -4.87 -7.54
C GLU A 90 0.08 -4.89 -8.91
N ALA A 91 0.71 -6.02 -9.24
CA ALA A 91 1.62 -6.12 -10.38
C ALA A 91 0.91 -6.48 -11.70
N LYS A 92 -0.01 -7.44 -11.71
CA LYS A 92 -0.52 -8.06 -12.94
C LYS A 92 -1.46 -7.13 -13.71
N TYR A 93 -2.30 -6.39 -13.01
CA TYR A 93 -3.38 -5.58 -13.57
C TYR A 93 -3.11 -4.08 -13.54
N PHE A 94 -2.35 -3.61 -12.55
CA PHE A 94 -2.01 -2.18 -12.39
C PHE A 94 -0.56 -1.86 -12.75
N GLN A 95 0.27 -2.87 -13.02
CA GLN A 95 1.72 -2.74 -13.24
C GLN A 95 2.40 -1.96 -12.10
N GLY A 96 1.92 -2.19 -10.88
CA GLY A 96 2.48 -1.71 -9.64
C GLY A 96 3.62 -2.58 -9.15
N SER A 97 4.21 -2.18 -8.02
CA SER A 97 5.26 -2.95 -7.35
C SER A 97 5.37 -2.53 -5.90
N LEU A 98 5.59 -3.51 -5.01
CA LEU A 98 5.96 -3.25 -3.62
C LEU A 98 7.24 -2.42 -3.49
N ASN A 99 8.20 -2.58 -4.40
CA ASN A 99 9.43 -1.79 -4.38
C ASN A 99 9.14 -0.29 -4.57
N HIS A 100 8.13 0.09 -5.36
CA HIS A 100 7.75 1.50 -5.50
C HIS A 100 7.43 2.15 -4.16
N LEU A 101 6.76 1.43 -3.26
CA LEU A 101 6.42 1.91 -1.92
C LEU A 101 7.70 2.19 -1.10
N ARG A 102 8.64 1.25 -1.09
CA ARG A 102 9.93 1.37 -0.39
C ARG A 102 10.78 2.50 -0.98
N ASP A 103 10.86 2.57 -2.30
CA ASP A 103 11.69 3.55 -3.00
C ASP A 103 11.15 4.97 -2.79
N ILE A 104 9.82 5.14 -2.83
CA ILE A 104 9.14 6.41 -2.46
C ILE A 104 9.40 6.77 -1.00
N ARG A 105 9.28 5.82 -0.07
CA ARG A 105 9.56 6.05 1.36
C ARG A 105 10.98 6.60 1.56
N SER A 106 11.96 5.97 0.93
CA SER A 106 13.37 6.40 1.01
C SER A 106 13.58 7.77 0.40
N ALA A 107 13.01 8.02 -0.78
CA ALA A 107 13.23 9.25 -1.55
C ALA A 107 12.56 10.51 -0.97
N LEU A 108 11.46 10.37 -0.21
CA LEU A 108 10.80 11.51 0.41
C LEU A 108 11.59 12.11 1.60
N GLY A 109 12.54 11.37 2.18
CA GLY A 109 13.49 11.90 3.18
C GLY A 109 12.82 12.65 4.33
N ASN A 110 13.02 13.96 4.40
CA ASN A 110 12.43 14.85 5.42
C ASN A 110 11.05 15.41 5.05
N LYS A 111 10.60 15.24 3.79
CA LYS A 111 9.27 15.63 3.30
C LYS A 111 8.29 14.45 3.35
N ARG A 112 8.41 13.60 4.38
CA ARG A 112 7.62 12.37 4.47
C ARG A 112 6.13 12.69 4.59
N LEU A 113 5.40 12.38 3.53
CA LEU A 113 3.95 12.20 3.59
C LEU A 113 3.62 10.77 4.01
N PRO A 114 2.45 10.55 4.64
CA PRO A 114 1.96 9.21 4.89
C PRO A 114 1.73 8.43 3.59
N LEU A 115 2.13 7.16 3.57
CA LEU A 115 2.00 6.27 2.42
C LEU A 115 0.91 5.21 2.64
N LEU A 116 -0.03 5.14 1.70
CA LEU A 116 -1.07 4.11 1.62
C LEU A 116 -0.66 3.02 0.61
N ARG A 117 -0.50 1.78 1.07
CA ARG A 117 -0.43 0.63 0.16
C ARG A 117 -1.81 0.37 -0.42
N LYS A 118 -1.94 0.49 -1.73
CA LYS A 118 -3.17 0.21 -2.46
C LYS A 118 -3.03 -1.07 -3.26
N ASP A 119 -3.73 -2.10 -2.80
CA ASP A 119 -3.65 -3.47 -3.31
C ASP A 119 -4.87 -4.26 -2.80
N PHE A 120 -4.97 -5.54 -3.17
CA PHE A 120 -6.04 -6.45 -2.76
C PHE A 120 -5.58 -7.32 -1.60
N LEU A 121 -5.79 -6.84 -0.38
CA LEU A 121 -5.25 -7.45 0.84
C LEU A 121 -6.29 -8.34 1.54
N TYR A 122 -5.91 -9.59 1.81
CA TYR A 122 -6.82 -10.59 2.41
C TYR A 122 -6.13 -11.60 3.33
N ASP A 123 -4.86 -11.40 3.64
CA ASP A 123 -4.03 -12.33 4.41
C ASP A 123 -3.12 -11.54 5.36
N PRO A 124 -2.91 -11.98 6.63
CA PRO A 124 -2.00 -11.34 7.57
C PRO A 124 -0.59 -11.08 7.03
N TYR A 125 -0.09 -11.96 6.16
CA TYR A 125 1.17 -11.78 5.45
C TYR A 125 1.25 -10.42 4.76
N HIS A 126 0.17 -9.99 4.11
CA HIS A 126 0.14 -8.70 3.44
C HIS A 126 0.27 -7.53 4.42
N ILE A 127 -0.21 -7.66 5.65
CA ILE A 127 -0.14 -6.59 6.65
C ILE A 127 1.31 -6.40 7.09
N TYR A 128 2.00 -7.50 7.44
CA TYR A 128 3.43 -7.45 7.74
C TYR A 128 4.26 -6.97 6.55
N GLU A 129 3.95 -7.43 5.34
CA GLU A 129 4.60 -6.97 4.11
C GLU A 129 4.40 -5.47 3.89
N SER A 130 3.20 -4.95 4.11
CA SER A 130 2.92 -3.51 4.00
C SER A 130 3.79 -2.70 4.94
N ARG A 131 3.88 -3.12 6.21
CA ARG A 131 4.71 -2.45 7.21
C ARG A 131 6.20 -2.57 6.87
N ALA A 132 6.68 -3.75 6.53
CA ALA A 132 8.08 -4.02 6.17
C ALA A 132 8.57 -3.16 4.99
N TYR A 133 7.68 -2.80 4.07
CA TYR A 133 7.97 -1.93 2.92
C TYR A 133 7.66 -0.44 3.18
N GLY A 134 7.28 -0.08 4.41
CA GLY A 134 7.17 1.30 4.87
C GLY A 134 5.81 1.96 4.65
N ALA A 135 4.72 1.19 4.48
CA ALA A 135 3.36 1.74 4.42
C ALA A 135 2.90 2.23 5.79
N ASP A 136 2.27 3.40 5.86
CA ASP A 136 1.63 3.91 7.09
C ASP A 136 0.15 3.57 7.16
N SER A 137 -0.44 3.28 6.00
CA SER A 137 -1.80 2.84 5.86
C SER A 137 -1.93 1.78 4.77
N LEU A 138 -3.01 1.03 4.80
CA LEU A 138 -3.34 0.02 3.80
C LEU A 138 -4.84 0.02 3.49
N LEU A 139 -5.17 -0.42 2.28
CA LEU A 139 -6.55 -0.55 1.80
C LEU A 139 -7.12 -1.92 2.16
N LEU A 140 -8.28 -1.96 2.81
CA LEU A 140 -9.07 -3.18 3.03
C LEU A 140 -10.40 -3.08 2.29
N ILE A 141 -10.65 -4.03 1.39
CA ILE A 141 -11.86 -4.02 0.56
C ILE A 141 -12.89 -4.98 1.15
N VAL A 142 -13.97 -4.45 1.73
CA VAL A 142 -15.02 -5.26 2.38
C VAL A 142 -15.60 -6.32 1.42
N ALA A 143 -15.73 -6.00 0.13
CA ALA A 143 -16.28 -6.92 -0.87
C ALA A 143 -15.46 -8.20 -1.13
N ILE A 144 -14.21 -8.28 -0.65
CA ILE A 144 -13.35 -9.47 -0.81
C ILE A 144 -13.01 -10.15 0.53
N LEU A 145 -13.60 -9.66 1.63
CA LEU A 145 -13.30 -10.07 2.99
C LEU A 145 -14.57 -10.53 3.71
N THR A 146 -14.43 -11.55 4.57
CA THR A 146 -15.46 -11.83 5.59
C THR A 146 -15.31 -10.83 6.74
N THR A 147 -16.36 -10.65 7.53
CA THR A 147 -16.33 -9.77 8.72
C THR A 147 -15.23 -10.18 9.70
N GLU A 148 -15.05 -11.48 9.92
CA GLU A 148 -14.03 -12.03 10.81
C GLU A 148 -12.63 -11.69 10.31
N ARG A 149 -12.35 -11.93 9.01
CA ARG A 149 -11.06 -11.62 8.40
C ARG A 149 -10.79 -10.11 8.39
N LEU A 150 -11.81 -9.30 8.10
CA LEU A 150 -11.68 -7.84 8.13
C LEU A 150 -11.26 -7.36 9.53
N ASN A 151 -11.91 -7.84 10.58
CA ASN A 151 -11.60 -7.48 11.96
C ASN A 151 -10.18 -7.91 12.38
N GLU A 152 -9.77 -9.12 11.99
CA GLU A 152 -8.41 -9.62 12.20
C GLU A 152 -7.35 -8.72 11.54
N LEU A 153 -7.54 -8.38 10.26
CA LEU A 153 -6.58 -7.54 9.53
C LEU A 153 -6.54 -6.11 10.07
N ILE A 154 -7.68 -5.56 10.51
CA ILE A 154 -7.74 -4.25 11.20
C ILE A 154 -6.98 -4.32 12.52
N GLY A 155 -7.19 -5.37 13.33
CA GLY A 155 -6.50 -5.57 14.60
C GLY A 155 -4.99 -5.62 14.42
N LEU A 156 -4.52 -6.48 13.52
CA LEU A 156 -3.10 -6.62 13.22
C LEU A 156 -2.49 -5.32 12.65
N SER A 157 -3.23 -4.60 11.81
CA SER A 157 -2.75 -3.31 11.29
C SER A 157 -2.53 -2.30 12.40
N ARG A 158 -3.45 -2.24 13.38
CA ARG A 158 -3.34 -1.37 14.55
C ARG A 158 -2.19 -1.77 15.48
N GLU A 159 -1.97 -3.07 15.69
CA GLU A 159 -0.82 -3.58 16.45
C GLU A 159 0.52 -3.14 15.84
N LEU A 160 0.58 -3.07 14.51
CA LEU A 160 1.74 -2.57 13.76
C LEU A 160 1.74 -1.04 13.58
N GLY A 161 0.83 -0.32 14.25
CA GLY A 161 0.71 1.14 14.24
C GLY A 161 0.17 1.74 12.95
N MET A 162 -0.31 0.93 12.00
CA MET A 162 -0.86 1.40 10.74
C MET A 162 -2.36 1.66 10.84
N SER A 163 -2.86 2.58 10.01
CA SER A 163 -4.30 2.80 9.84
C SER A 163 -4.85 2.02 8.63
N CYS A 164 -6.14 1.67 8.65
CA CYS A 164 -6.82 1.05 7.51
C CYS A 164 -7.75 2.06 6.82
N ARG A 165 -7.86 1.96 5.50
CA ARG A 165 -8.78 2.73 4.66
C ARG A 165 -9.65 1.83 3.80
#